data_AF-A0A7S1ZQW4-F1
#
_entry.id   AF-A0A7S1ZQW4-F1
#
_cell.length_a   1.000
_cell.length_b   1.000
_cell.length_c   1.000
_cell.angle_alpha   90.00
_cell.angle_beta   90.00
_cell.angle_gamma   90.00
#
_symmetry.space_group_name_H-M   'P 1'
#
loop_
_entity.id
_entity.type
_entity.pdbx_description
1 polymer ?
#
loop_
_entity_poly.entity_id
_entity_poly.type
_entity_poly.pdbx_seq_one_letter_code
_entity_poly.pdbx_strand_id
1 'polypeptide(L)'
;GIEAFGNEYIAENVVTANQFYDWAIGQYPELDVRKGRICRGDSTNLTSFVPTNSFDIVMTGYIDPIVDPLGLGLIENWQHEPWCNSKNESKQSLMKEEQKEINAWFALWASQMIALVKPGGI
;
A
#
# COMPACT_ATOMS: atom_id res chain seq x y z
N GLY A 1 13.31 -13.63 5.29
CA GLY A 1 11.96 -14.19 5.08
C GLY A 1 11.43 -13.69 3.76
N ILE A 2 10.26 -14.15 3.32
CA ILE A 2 9.52 -13.43 2.29
C ILE A 2 8.79 -12.28 2.98
N GLU A 3 9.04 -11.06 2.54
CA GLU A 3 8.30 -9.88 2.95
C GLU A 3 7.36 -9.53 1.80
N ALA A 4 6.05 -9.75 2.02
CA ALA A 4 4.99 -9.37 1.09
C ALA A 4 4.48 -7.98 1.47
N PHE A 5 4.32 -7.11 0.48
CA PHE A 5 3.83 -5.75 0.67
C PHE A 5 2.53 -5.58 -0.11
N GLY A 6 1.45 -5.15 0.54
CA GLY A 6 0.23 -4.74 -0.14
C GLY A 6 -0.58 -3.71 0.66
N ASN A 7 -1.21 -2.78 -0.04
CA ASN A 7 -2.21 -1.90 0.56
C ASN A 7 -3.58 -2.58 0.46
N GLU A 8 -4.08 -3.14 1.56
CA GLU A 8 -5.44 -3.65 1.59
C GLU A 8 -6.45 -2.50 1.71
N TYR A 9 -7.43 -2.49 0.82
CA TYR A 9 -8.54 -1.54 0.91
C TYR A 9 -9.55 -2.03 1.95
N ILE A 10 -9.58 -1.38 3.11
CA ILE A 10 -10.59 -1.62 4.15
C ILE A 10 -11.58 -0.46 4.11
N ALA A 11 -12.83 -0.72 3.70
CA ALA A 11 -13.84 0.31 3.49
C ALA A 11 -14.15 1.10 4.78
N GLU A 12 -14.13 0.44 5.93
CA GLU A 12 -14.35 1.02 7.25
C GLU A 12 -13.26 2.04 7.62
N ASN A 13 -12.01 1.76 7.23
CA ASN A 13 -10.89 2.69 7.43
C ASN A 13 -11.08 3.95 6.59
N VAL A 14 -11.64 3.82 5.39
CA VAL A 14 -11.96 4.97 4.52
C VAL A 14 -13.06 5.83 5.14
N VAL A 15 -14.10 5.23 5.70
CA VAL A 15 -15.15 5.97 6.42
C VAL A 15 -14.55 6.72 7.61
N THR A 16 -13.72 6.05 8.40
CA THR A 16 -13.06 6.65 9.57
C THR A 16 -12.13 7.80 9.18
N ALA A 17 -11.30 7.61 8.16
CA ALA A 17 -10.41 8.64 7.64
C ALA A 17 -11.19 9.86 7.12
N ASN A 18 -12.30 9.62 6.43
CA ASN A 18 -13.19 10.68 5.96
C ASN A 18 -13.78 11.47 7.12
N GLN A 19 -14.25 10.81 8.18
CA GLN A 19 -14.80 11.47 9.37
C GLN A 19 -13.76 12.29 10.12
N PHE A 20 -12.55 11.76 10.30
CA PHE A 20 -11.45 12.49 10.92
C PHE A 20 -11.10 13.75 10.13
N TYR A 21 -11.04 13.63 8.79
CA TYR A 21 -10.76 14.75 7.91
C TYR A 21 -11.85 15.83 7.98
N ASP A 22 -13.12 15.42 7.94
CA ASP A 22 -14.26 16.35 8.02
C ASP A 22 -14.30 17.07 9.38
N TRP A 23 -13.99 16.35 10.47
CA TRP A 23 -13.82 16.95 11.80
C TRP A 23 -12.66 17.96 11.82
N ALA A 24 -11.50 17.60 11.29
CA ALA A 24 -10.31 18.44 11.32
C ALA A 24 -10.51 19.75 10.54
N ILE A 25 -11.14 19.70 9.35
CA ILE A 25 -11.51 20.92 8.61
C ILE A 25 -12.51 21.76 9.40
N GLY A 26 -13.49 21.13 10.05
CA GLY A 26 -14.46 21.84 10.88
C GLY A 26 -13.84 22.57 12.07
N GLN A 27 -12.68 22.14 12.57
CA GLN A 27 -11.95 22.81 13.66
C GLN A 27 -11.15 24.03 13.18
N TYR A 28 -10.76 24.08 11.91
CA TYR A 28 -9.88 25.12 11.36
C TYR A 28 -10.43 25.68 10.04
N PRO A 29 -11.59 26.38 10.08
CA PRO A 29 -12.27 26.87 8.89
C PRO A 29 -11.48 27.92 8.10
N GLU A 30 -10.47 28.54 8.71
CA GLU A 30 -9.53 29.47 8.07
C GLU A 30 -8.53 28.77 7.13
N LEU A 31 -8.37 27.46 7.23
CA LEU A 31 -7.54 26.69 6.30
C LEU A 31 -8.39 26.35 5.06
N ASP A 32 -8.03 26.87 3.86
CA ASP A 32 -8.67 26.52 2.57
C ASP A 32 -8.25 25.11 2.14
N VAL A 33 -8.67 24.12 2.93
CA VAL A 33 -8.39 22.71 2.71
C VAL A 33 -9.58 22.12 1.95
N ARG A 34 -9.32 21.63 0.74
CA ARG A 34 -10.34 20.97 -0.09
C ARG A 34 -10.10 19.48 -0.14
N LYS A 35 -11.12 18.70 0.23
CA LYS A 35 -11.10 17.25 0.13
C LYS A 35 -10.94 16.81 -1.33
N GLY A 36 -9.94 15.98 -1.59
CA GLY A 36 -9.74 15.34 -2.89
C GLY A 36 -10.80 14.27 -3.20
N ARG A 37 -10.53 13.47 -4.23
CA ARG A 37 -11.38 12.33 -4.64
C ARG A 37 -10.60 11.03 -4.46
N ILE A 38 -11.30 9.96 -4.08
CA ILE A 38 -10.74 8.60 -4.08
C ILE A 38 -11.00 7.99 -5.45
N CYS A 39 -9.95 7.44 -6.07
CA CYS A 39 -10.03 6.79 -7.37
C CYS A 39 -9.61 5.33 -7.25
N ARG A 40 -10.33 4.43 -7.92
CA ARG A 40 -9.89 3.05 -8.11
C ARG A 40 -8.89 3.01 -9.26
N GLY A 41 -7.70 2.46 -9.03
CA GLY A 41 -6.67 2.33 -10.05
C GLY A 41 -5.54 1.42 -9.59
N ASP A 42 -4.70 1.01 -10.54
CA ASP A 42 -3.47 0.29 -10.25
C ASP A 42 -2.41 1.27 -9.75
N SER A 43 -1.98 1.10 -8.49
CA SER A 43 -1.01 1.99 -7.85
C SER A 43 0.40 1.86 -8.45
N THR A 44 0.67 0.82 -9.24
CA THR A 44 1.92 0.70 -10.00
C THR A 44 1.92 1.53 -11.30
N ASN A 45 0.80 2.19 -11.62
CA ASN A 45 0.64 3.01 -12.83
C ASN A 45 -0.06 4.36 -12.56
N LEU A 46 0.23 5.01 -11.42
CA LEU A 46 -0.46 6.26 -11.04
C LEU A 46 -0.22 7.40 -12.04
N THR A 47 0.96 7.48 -12.64
CA THR A 47 1.33 8.56 -13.58
C THR A 47 0.50 8.57 -14.87
N SER A 48 -0.16 7.46 -15.21
CA SER A 48 -1.12 7.43 -16.32
C SER A 48 -2.43 8.16 -16.01
N PHE A 49 -2.73 8.40 -14.72
CA PHE A 49 -3.97 9.00 -14.25
C PHE A 49 -3.77 10.37 -13.60
N VAL A 50 -2.59 10.60 -13.03
CA VAL A 50 -2.23 11.84 -12.33
C VAL A 50 -0.93 12.40 -12.91
N PRO A 51 -0.88 13.68 -13.28
CA PRO A 51 0.35 14.30 -13.76
C PRO A 51 1.48 14.22 -12.72
N THR A 52 2.72 14.19 -13.19
CA THR A 52 3.90 14.26 -12.31
C THR A 52 3.95 15.61 -11.58
N ASN A 53 4.61 15.65 -10.42
CA ASN A 53 4.74 16.86 -9.58
C ASN A 53 3.37 17.47 -9.18
N SER A 54 2.35 16.65 -8.99
CA SER A 54 1.00 17.13 -8.62
C SER A 54 0.87 17.40 -7.13
N PHE A 55 1.64 16.72 -6.28
CA PHE A 55 1.49 16.79 -4.82
C PHE A 55 2.73 17.36 -4.14
N ASP A 56 2.50 18.08 -3.05
CA ASP A 56 3.56 18.57 -2.16
C ASP A 56 4.00 17.48 -1.17
N ILE A 57 3.07 16.59 -0.81
CA ILE A 57 3.30 15.44 0.08
C ILE A 57 2.59 14.21 -0.48
N VAL A 58 3.27 13.07 -0.57
CA VAL A 58 2.65 11.76 -0.81
C VAL A 58 2.91 10.86 0.39
N MET A 59 1.84 10.33 0.98
CA MET A 59 1.92 9.45 2.14
C MET A 59 1.28 8.10 1.82
N THR A 60 1.86 7.05 2.37
CA THR A 60 1.29 5.69 2.37
C THR A 60 1.07 5.25 3.81
N GLY A 61 0.04 4.42 4.02
CA GLY A 61 -0.14 3.71 5.28
C GLY A 61 0.94 2.65 5.49
N TYR A 62 0.93 2.04 6.68
CA TYR A 62 1.73 0.85 6.97
C TYR A 62 1.30 -0.27 6.03
N ILE A 63 2.26 -0.82 5.30
CA ILE A 63 2.03 -1.94 4.42
C ILE A 63 2.28 -3.21 5.22
N ASP A 64 1.21 -3.83 5.72
CA ASP A 64 1.30 -5.13 6.38
C ASP A 64 1.44 -6.27 5.35
N PRO A 65 2.05 -7.39 5.73
CA PRO A 65 1.93 -8.62 4.96
C PRO A 65 0.45 -9.04 4.92
N ILE A 66 -0.13 -9.10 3.72
CA ILE A 66 -1.52 -9.56 3.58
C ILE A 66 -1.57 -11.06 3.91
N VAL A 67 -2.31 -11.39 4.97
CA VAL A 67 -2.67 -12.77 5.33
C VAL A 67 -4.12 -12.98 4.89
N ASP A 68 -4.36 -13.92 3.97
CA ASP A 68 -5.69 -14.19 3.35
C ASP A 68 -6.27 -13.11 2.42
N PRO A 69 -5.61 -12.74 1.32
CA PRO A 69 -6.13 -11.71 0.40
C PRO A 69 -7.51 -12.02 -0.22
N LEU A 70 -8.05 -13.22 -0.05
CA LEU A 70 -9.31 -13.67 -0.65
C LEU A 70 -10.42 -13.94 0.40
N GLY A 71 -10.12 -13.80 1.70
CA GLY A 71 -11.10 -13.97 2.78
C GLY A 71 -11.81 -15.33 2.77
N LEU A 72 -11.13 -16.39 2.34
CA LEU A 72 -11.75 -17.70 2.11
C LEU A 72 -11.98 -18.49 3.40
N GLY A 73 -11.54 -17.98 4.56
CA GLY A 73 -11.73 -18.65 5.85
C GLY A 73 -10.98 -19.96 5.96
N LEU A 74 -9.95 -20.18 5.12
CA LEU A 74 -9.13 -21.40 5.11
C LEU A 74 -8.12 -21.44 6.27
N ILE A 75 -8.20 -20.50 7.21
CA ILE A 75 -7.13 -20.12 8.15
C ILE A 75 -7.54 -20.30 9.62
N GLU A 76 -8.35 -21.30 9.95
CA GLU A 76 -8.53 -21.64 11.37
C GLU A 76 -7.33 -22.41 11.96
N ASN A 77 -6.42 -22.94 11.14
CA ASN A 77 -5.30 -23.77 11.61
C ASN A 77 -3.98 -23.58 10.83
N TRP A 78 -3.73 -22.40 10.26
CA TRP A 78 -2.46 -22.14 9.58
C TRP A 78 -1.36 -21.91 10.62
N GLN A 79 -0.72 -23.00 11.04
CA GLN A 79 0.66 -22.90 11.48
C GLN A 79 1.42 -22.28 10.31
N HIS A 80 1.93 -21.06 10.49
CA HIS A 80 2.97 -20.54 9.63
C HIS A 80 4.07 -21.61 9.61
N GLU A 81 4.12 -22.48 8.59
CA GLU A 81 5.36 -23.22 8.36
C GLU A 81 6.37 -22.09 8.18
N PRO A 82 7.45 -22.04 8.98
CA PRO A 82 8.45 -21.01 8.82
C PRO A 82 9.24 -21.35 7.56
N TRP A 83 8.67 -21.10 6.38
CA TRP A 83 9.34 -21.25 5.08
C TRP A 83 10.60 -20.37 5.10
N CYS A 84 10.50 -19.21 5.76
CA CYS A 84 11.60 -18.31 6.14
C CYS A 84 12.82 -19.00 6.76
N ASN A 85 12.62 -20.10 7.49
CA ASN A 85 13.69 -20.88 8.14
C ASN A 85 13.80 -22.30 7.57
N SER A 86 13.13 -22.59 6.43
CA SER A 86 13.17 -23.90 5.82
C SER A 86 14.58 -24.19 5.29
N LYS A 87 15.11 -25.37 5.61
CA LYS A 87 16.37 -25.88 5.03
C LYS A 87 16.14 -26.62 3.70
N ASN A 88 14.90 -26.68 3.22
CA ASN A 88 14.57 -27.33 1.95
C ASN A 88 14.92 -26.40 0.78
N GLU A 89 15.84 -26.83 -0.08
CA GLU A 89 16.35 -26.03 -1.21
C GLU A 89 15.24 -25.63 -2.20
N SER A 90 14.28 -26.53 -2.49
CA SER A 90 13.17 -26.20 -3.39
C SER A 90 12.26 -25.12 -2.80
N LYS A 91 11.99 -25.17 -1.48
CA LYS A 91 11.25 -24.10 -0.79
C LYS A 91 12.02 -22.78 -0.82
N GLN A 92 13.33 -22.79 -0.59
CA GLN A 92 14.16 -21.58 -0.67
C GLN A 92 14.21 -20.96 -2.08
N SER A 93 14.24 -21.78 -3.13
CA SER A 93 14.25 -21.29 -4.51
C SER A 93 12.94 -20.61 -4.87
N LEU A 94 11.79 -21.23 -4.55
CA LEU A 94 10.48 -20.62 -4.75
C LEU A 94 10.35 -19.30 -3.99
N MET A 95 10.84 -19.24 -2.75
CA MET A 95 10.82 -18.00 -1.97
C MET A 95 11.64 -16.87 -2.59
N LYS A 96 12.78 -17.18 -3.19
CA LYS A 96 13.61 -16.18 -3.87
C LYS A 96 12.89 -15.63 -5.10
N GLU A 97 12.19 -16.49 -5.83
CA GLU A 97 11.38 -16.08 -6.98
C GLU A 97 10.21 -15.19 -6.53
N GLU A 98 9.46 -15.57 -5.50
CA GLU A 98 8.37 -14.74 -4.95
C GLU A 98 8.88 -13.40 -4.41
N GLN A 99 9.98 -13.38 -3.65
CA GLN A 99 10.56 -12.13 -3.15
C GLN A 99 10.99 -11.20 -4.28
N LYS A 100 11.49 -11.77 -5.39
CA LYS A 100 11.88 -10.98 -6.56
C LYS A 100 10.69 -10.27 -7.17
N GLU A 101 9.56 -10.95 -7.33
CA GLU A 101 8.33 -10.37 -7.87
C GLU A 101 7.76 -9.30 -6.92
N ILE A 102 7.76 -9.56 -5.61
CA ILE A 102 7.31 -8.57 -4.62
C ILE A 102 8.18 -7.31 -4.65
N ASN A 103 9.51 -7.48 -4.68
CA ASN A 103 10.44 -6.36 -4.73
C ASN A 103 10.27 -5.56 -6.04
N ALA A 104 10.02 -6.24 -7.16
CA ALA A 104 9.76 -5.59 -8.44
C ALA A 104 8.47 -4.76 -8.38
N TRP A 105 7.39 -5.31 -7.84
CA TRP A 105 6.14 -4.59 -7.63
C TRP A 105 6.33 -3.38 -6.71
N PHE A 106 6.99 -3.55 -5.57
CA PHE A 106 7.21 -2.47 -4.60
C PHE A 106 8.05 -1.32 -5.21
N ALA A 107 9.10 -1.66 -5.95
CA ALA A 107 9.93 -0.67 -6.63
C ALA A 107 9.12 0.13 -7.67
N LEU A 108 8.26 -0.53 -8.44
CA LEU A 108 7.37 0.14 -9.39
C LEU A 108 6.40 1.08 -8.66
N TRP A 109 5.71 0.60 -7.64
CA TRP A 109 4.78 1.41 -6.86
C TRP A 109 5.46 2.62 -6.21
N ALA A 110 6.61 2.43 -5.57
CA ALA A 110 7.37 3.52 -4.95
C ALA A 110 7.83 4.56 -5.99
N SER A 111 8.25 4.12 -7.18
CA SER A 111 8.64 5.02 -8.26
C SER A 111 7.48 5.91 -8.74
N GLN A 112 6.25 5.36 -8.77
CA GLN A 112 5.07 6.15 -9.11
C GLN A 112 4.81 7.22 -8.07
N MET A 113 4.89 6.89 -6.77
CA MET A 113 4.70 7.88 -5.70
C MET A 113 5.72 9.02 -5.81
N ILE A 114 7.01 8.69 -5.98
CA ILE A 114 8.08 9.68 -6.15
C ILE A 114 7.80 10.60 -7.34
N ALA A 115 7.35 10.05 -8.46
CA ALA A 115 7.07 10.83 -9.67
C ALA A 115 5.91 11.84 -9.49
N LEU A 116 5.00 11.59 -8.55
CA LEU A 116 3.88 12.48 -8.26
C LEU A 116 4.25 13.63 -7.31
N VAL A 117 5.32 13.49 -6.53
CA VAL A 117 5.80 14.52 -5.59
C VAL A 117 6.57 15.60 -6.35
N LYS A 118 6.30 16.87 -6.04
CA LYS A 118 7.05 18.01 -6.60
C LYS A 118 8.53 17.96 -6.19
N PRO A 119 9.45 18.59 -6.94
CA PRO A 119 10.84 18.69 -6.50
C PRO A 119 10.93 19.36 -5.12
N GLY A 120 11.55 18.68 -4.15
CA GLY A 120 11.64 19.14 -2.76
C GLY A 120 10.43 18.86 -1.88
N GLY A 121 9.40 18.19 -2.41
CA GLY A 121 8.28 17.65 -1.63
C GLY A 121 8.69 16.40 -0.83
N ILE A 122 7.75 15.92 0.00
CA ILE A 122 7.94 14.83 0.96
C ILE A 122 7.21 13.57 0.51
#